data_AF-A0A5F0LLP9-F1
#
_entry.id   AF-A0A5F0LLP9-F1
#
_cell.length_a   1.000
_cell.length_b   1.000
_cell.length_c   1.000
_cell.angle_alpha   90.00
_cell.angle_beta   90.00
_cell.angle_gamma   90.00
#
_symmetry.space_group_name_H-M   'P 1'
#
loop_
_entity.id
_entity.type
_entity.pdbx_description
1 polymer ?
#
loop_
_entity_poly.entity_id
_entity_poly.type
_entity_poly.pdbx_seq_one_letter_code
_entity_poly.pdbx_strand_id
1 'polypeptide(L)'
;MSDFASAPFVVEIAVDDCWNRIGVRGDNSCAKLKEYFRCLNCPTFASAASALLDRPVFGDEAGAGLFVPKGEGEAQVRGRGDATASMLAFRVGAEWLAFPTAA
;
A
#
# COMPACT_ATOMS: atom_id res chain seq x y z
N MET A 1 -7.05 38.83 -10.36
CA MET A 1 -7.29 37.65 -9.51
C MET A 1 -6.71 36.46 -10.26
N SER A 2 -5.39 36.27 -10.16
CA SER A 2 -4.79 34.96 -10.37
C SER A 2 -5.34 34.03 -9.28
N ASP A 3 -5.48 32.72 -9.53
CA ASP A 3 -5.11 31.68 -8.56
C ASP A 3 -5.34 30.25 -9.13
N PHE A 4 -4.20 29.61 -9.41
CA PHE A 4 -3.87 28.18 -9.31
C PHE A 4 -4.88 27.12 -9.75
N ALA A 5 -4.96 26.89 -11.06
CA ALA A 5 -5.15 25.53 -11.58
C ALA A 5 -3.86 24.73 -11.33
N SER A 6 -3.69 24.22 -10.11
CA SER A 6 -2.54 23.37 -9.78
C SER A 6 -2.78 21.99 -10.41
N ALA A 7 -1.98 21.64 -11.41
CA ALA A 7 -1.93 20.29 -11.97
C ALA A 7 -1.72 19.27 -10.83
N PRO A 8 -2.22 18.01 -10.96
CA PRO A 8 -1.93 16.97 -9.99
C PRO A 8 -0.41 16.82 -9.87
N PHE A 9 0.12 17.22 -8.71
CA PHE A 9 1.52 17.03 -8.41
C PHE A 9 1.70 15.56 -8.05
N VAL A 10 2.10 14.76 -9.04
CA VAL A 10 2.49 13.37 -8.78
C VAL A 10 3.86 13.41 -8.11
N VAL A 11 3.90 13.07 -6.82
CA VAL A 11 5.16 12.88 -6.10
C VAL A 11 5.71 11.51 -6.48
N GLU A 12 6.64 11.47 -7.42
CA GLU A 12 7.45 10.28 -7.65
C GLU A 12 8.44 10.10 -6.50
N ILE A 13 8.24 9.06 -5.69
CA ILE A 13 9.18 8.67 -4.65
C ILE A 13 10.21 7.74 -5.28
N ALA A 14 11.42 8.26 -5.51
CA ALA A 14 12.55 7.47 -5.93
C ALA A 14 13.07 6.65 -4.76
N VAL A 15 12.99 5.32 -4.88
CA VAL A 15 13.47 4.37 -3.87
C VAL A 15 14.64 3.58 -4.45
N ASP A 16 15.81 3.61 -3.79
CA ASP A 16 16.91 2.69 -4.10
C ASP A 16 16.56 1.29 -3.58
N ASP A 17 16.16 0.41 -4.49
CA ASP A 17 15.68 -0.93 -4.21
C ASP A 17 16.82 -1.96 -4.10
N CYS A 18 17.87 -1.62 -3.34
CA CYS A 18 19.10 -2.41 -3.26
C CYS A 18 18.88 -3.88 -2.87
N TRP A 19 17.75 -4.21 -2.22
CA TRP A 19 17.36 -5.59 -1.92
C TRP A 19 17.16 -6.46 -3.17
N ASN A 20 16.74 -5.87 -4.29
CA ASN A 20 16.57 -6.54 -5.59
C ASN A 20 17.88 -6.65 -6.37
N ARG A 21 18.76 -5.64 -6.28
CA ARG A 21 20.00 -5.60 -7.05
C ARG A 21 21.15 -6.35 -6.38
N ILE A 22 21.41 -6.05 -5.10
CA ILE A 22 22.57 -6.57 -4.35
C ILE A 22 22.21 -7.29 -3.04
N GLY A 23 20.93 -7.27 -2.63
CA GLY A 23 20.47 -7.89 -1.40
C GLY A 23 19.99 -9.33 -1.57
N VAL A 24 19.11 -9.77 -0.67
CA VAL A 24 18.63 -11.16 -0.60
C VAL A 24 17.86 -11.63 -1.86
N ARG A 25 17.36 -10.70 -2.69
CA ARG A 25 16.71 -11.02 -3.97
C ARG A 25 17.65 -10.80 -5.18
N GLY A 26 18.85 -10.27 -4.94
CA GLY A 26 19.87 -10.02 -5.96
C GLY A 26 21.06 -10.97 -5.83
N ASP A 27 22.27 -10.45 -6.05
CA ASP A 27 23.51 -11.22 -6.01
C ASP A 27 24.10 -11.46 -4.61
N ASN A 28 23.42 -11.00 -3.54
CA ASN A 28 23.86 -11.09 -2.15
C ASN A 28 25.20 -10.38 -1.84
N SER A 29 25.66 -9.45 -2.69
CA SER A 29 26.88 -8.67 -2.44
C SER A 29 26.73 -7.54 -1.41
N CYS A 30 25.51 -7.26 -0.94
CA CYS A 30 25.23 -6.19 0.03
C CYS A 30 25.98 -6.38 1.36
N ALA A 31 26.89 -5.45 1.67
CA ALA A 31 27.71 -5.50 2.89
C ALA A 31 26.88 -5.51 4.18
N LYS A 32 25.71 -4.86 4.18
CA LYS A 32 24.80 -4.80 5.34
C LYS A 32 24.19 -6.15 5.70
N LEU A 33 24.20 -7.15 4.79
CA LEU A 33 23.70 -8.49 5.12
C LEU A 33 24.53 -9.18 6.20
N LYS A 34 25.81 -8.83 6.35
CA LYS A 34 26.67 -9.35 7.43
C LYS A 34 26.18 -8.93 8.82
N GLU A 35 25.54 -7.77 8.92
CA GLU A 35 25.06 -7.20 10.17
C GLU A 35 23.60 -7.56 10.43
N TYR A 36 22.73 -7.40 9.43
CA TYR A 36 21.28 -7.52 9.61
C TYR A 36 20.70 -8.89 9.24
N PHE A 37 21.50 -9.77 8.64
CA PHE A 37 21.16 -11.11 8.12
C PHE A 37 20.07 -11.14 7.02
N ARG A 38 19.08 -10.25 7.07
CA ARG A 38 17.96 -10.13 6.12
C ARG A 38 17.76 -8.67 5.72
N CYS A 39 17.46 -8.42 4.44
CA CYS A 39 17.16 -7.06 3.96
C CYS A 39 16.03 -6.39 4.73
N LEU A 40 14.98 -7.12 5.11
CA LEU A 40 13.85 -6.58 5.85
C LEU A 40 14.20 -6.06 7.25
N ASN A 41 15.35 -6.46 7.81
CA ASN A 41 15.87 -5.95 9.08
C ASN A 41 16.83 -4.76 8.89
N CYS A 42 17.17 -4.40 7.65
CA CYS A 42 18.16 -3.37 7.36
C CYS A 42 17.50 -1.97 7.38
N PRO A 43 18.13 -0.95 7.98
CA PRO A 43 17.60 0.42 8.01
C PRO A 43 17.31 1.02 6.63
N THR A 44 18.08 0.64 5.60
CA THR A 44 17.83 1.09 4.22
C THR A 44 16.48 0.59 3.70
N PHE A 45 16.16 -0.69 3.95
CA PHE A 45 14.87 -1.25 3.58
C PHE A 45 13.74 -0.61 4.38
N ALA A 46 13.92 -0.42 5.69
CA ALA A 46 12.91 0.20 6.55
C ALA A 46 12.55 1.62 6.07
N SER A 47 13.55 2.46 5.78
CA SER A 47 13.33 3.81 5.26
C SER A 47 12.64 3.82 3.90
N ALA A 48 13.04 2.92 2.99
CA ALA A 48 12.40 2.75 1.69
C ALA A 48 10.93 2.32 1.81
N ALA A 49 10.64 1.35 2.68
CA ALA A 49 9.28 0.88 2.93
C ALA A 49 8.40 1.98 3.52
N SER A 50 8.89 2.74 4.50
CA SER A 50 8.18 3.90 5.06
C SER A 50 7.89 4.94 3.99
N ALA A 51 8.88 5.30 3.16
CA ALA A 51 8.66 6.28 2.09
C ALA A 51 7.55 5.86 1.12
N LEU A 52 7.47 4.57 0.76
CA LEU A 52 6.40 4.05 -0.09
C LEU A 52 5.03 4.09 0.59
N LEU A 53 4.95 3.77 1.88
CA LEU A 53 3.73 3.79 2.67
C LEU A 53 3.22 5.21 2.92
N ASP A 54 4.13 6.13 3.20
CA ASP A 54 3.86 7.54 3.46
C ASP A 54 3.63 8.34 2.17
N ARG A 55 3.67 7.68 1.01
CA ARG A 55 3.47 8.34 -0.28
C ARG A 55 2.10 9.01 -0.29
N PRO A 56 2.03 10.34 -0.47
CA PRO A 56 0.77 11.02 -0.57
C PRO A 56 0.02 10.53 -1.82
N VAL A 57 -1.18 10.01 -1.63
CA VAL A 57 -2.08 9.64 -2.72
C VAL A 57 -2.76 10.93 -3.19
N PHE A 58 -2.12 11.64 -4.11
CA PHE A 58 -2.79 12.71 -4.84
C PHE A 58 -3.65 12.09 -5.93
N GLY A 59 -4.92 12.49 -5.95
CA GLY A 59 -6.00 11.86 -6.70
C GLY A 59 -5.61 11.48 -8.13
N ASP A 60 -5.36 10.20 -8.32
CA ASP A 60 -5.67 9.52 -9.56
C ASP A 60 -6.79 8.55 -9.23
N GLU A 61 -7.87 8.63 -10.01
CA GLU A 61 -9.04 7.76 -9.99
C GLU A 61 -8.63 6.26 -10.07
N ALA A 62 -7.39 5.97 -10.44
CA ALA A 62 -6.76 4.65 -10.39
C ALA A 62 -6.66 4.04 -8.98
N GLY A 63 -6.52 4.85 -7.92
CA GLY A 63 -6.50 4.39 -6.53
C GLY A 63 -7.88 4.44 -5.85
N ALA A 64 -8.71 5.40 -6.25
CA ALA A 64 -10.07 5.54 -5.75
C ALA A 64 -10.97 4.37 -6.19
N GLY A 65 -10.80 3.86 -7.41
CA GLY A 65 -11.59 2.72 -7.91
C GLY A 65 -11.36 1.37 -7.21
N LEU A 66 -10.32 1.23 -6.38
CA LEU A 66 -10.06 0.02 -5.58
C LEU A 66 -10.86 -0.02 -4.27
N PHE A 67 -11.30 1.15 -3.78
CA PHE A 67 -12.02 1.28 -2.50
C PHE A 67 -13.34 2.06 -2.60
N VAL A 68 -13.68 2.61 -3.77
CA VAL A 68 -15.05 3.09 -4.03
C VAL A 68 -15.92 1.85 -4.20
N PRO A 69 -16.89 1.59 -3.30
CA PRO A 69 -17.87 0.54 -3.53
C PRO A 69 -18.64 0.95 -4.78
N LYS A 70 -18.36 0.29 -5.91
CA LYS A 70 -19.15 0.41 -7.12
C LYS A 70 -20.48 -0.29 -6.81
N GLY A 71 -21.43 0.49 -6.32
CA GLY A 71 -22.70 0.00 -5.82
C GLY A 71 -23.52 -0.61 -6.94
N GLU A 72 -23.58 -1.93 -6.99
CA GLU A 72 -24.67 -2.67 -7.61
C GLU A 72 -24.93 -3.93 -6.78
N GLY A 73 -25.91 -3.82 -5.88
CA GLY A 73 -26.34 -4.92 -5.02
C GLY A 73 -26.80 -4.40 -3.68
N GLU A 74 -28.08 -4.04 -3.57
CA GLU A 74 -28.80 -3.93 -2.31
C GLU A 74 -28.82 -5.29 -1.60
N ALA A 75 -27.68 -5.73 -1.06
CA ALA A 75 -27.67 -6.75 -0.03
C ALA A 75 -28.14 -6.04 1.25
N GLN A 76 -29.43 -6.18 1.53
CA GLN A 76 -30.07 -5.70 2.76
C GLN A 76 -29.21 -6.07 3.97
N VAL A 77 -28.57 -5.07 4.57
CA VAL A 77 -27.93 -5.21 5.89
C VAL A 77 -29.07 -5.32 6.90
N ARG A 78 -29.58 -6.54 7.07
CA ARG A 78 -30.37 -6.91 8.25
C ARG A 78 -29.39 -7.37 9.33
N GLY A 79 -28.70 -6.41 9.93
CA GLY A 79 -27.85 -6.61 11.09
C GLY A 79 -28.04 -5.45 12.06
N ARG A 80 -28.70 -5.73 13.18
CA ARG A 80 -28.97 -4.79 14.27
C ARG A 80 -27.66 -4.25 14.85
N GLY A 81 -27.44 -2.94 14.78
CA GLY A 81 -26.52 -2.22 15.68
C GLY A 81 -25.35 -1.51 14.99
N ASP A 82 -25.40 -0.18 15.01
CA ASP A 82 -24.36 0.85 15.23
C ASP A 82 -22.86 0.46 15.33
N ALA A 83 -22.37 -0.48 14.53
CA ALA A 83 -20.95 -0.80 14.44
C ALA A 83 -20.52 -0.70 12.97
N THR A 84 -19.66 0.28 12.66
CA THR A 84 -18.84 0.24 11.46
C THR A 84 -18.02 -1.06 11.51
N ALA A 85 -18.44 -2.08 10.78
CA ALA A 85 -17.72 -3.34 10.72
C ALA A 85 -16.39 -3.11 10.01
N SER A 86 -15.29 -3.27 10.73
CA SER A 86 -13.94 -3.20 10.17
C SER A 86 -13.59 -4.54 9.51
N MET A 87 -13.02 -4.49 8.30
CA MET A 87 -12.70 -5.66 7.49
C MET A 87 -11.32 -5.54 6.85
N LEU A 88 -10.58 -6.65 6.79
CA LEU A 88 -9.35 -6.78 6.01
C LEU A 88 -9.68 -7.35 4.63
N ALA A 89 -9.61 -6.52 3.59
CA ALA A 89 -9.78 -6.95 2.20
C ALA A 89 -8.44 -7.35 1.56
N PHE A 90 -8.42 -8.44 0.80
CA PHE A 90 -7.23 -8.95 0.10
C PHE A 90 -7.63 -9.67 -1.20
N ARG A 91 -6.65 -9.90 -2.08
CA ARG A 91 -6.87 -10.52 -3.39
C ARG A 91 -6.10 -11.83 -3.54
N VAL A 92 -6.75 -12.85 -4.11
CA VAL A 92 -6.13 -14.14 -4.47
C VAL A 92 -6.39 -14.41 -5.95
N GLY A 93 -5.34 -14.31 -6.76
CA GLY A 93 -5.48 -14.38 -8.21
C GLY A 93 -6.37 -13.25 -8.73
N ALA A 94 -7.50 -13.61 -9.34
CA ALA A 94 -8.48 -12.63 -9.83
C ALA A 94 -9.51 -12.21 -8.77
N GLU A 95 -9.68 -12.99 -7.69
CA GLU A 95 -10.79 -12.93 -6.75
C GLU A 95 -10.52 -11.98 -5.56
N TRP A 96 -11.57 -11.29 -5.11
CA TRP A 96 -11.55 -10.42 -3.91
C TRP A 96 -12.19 -11.13 -2.72
N LEU A 97 -11.53 -11.07 -1.57
CA LEU A 97 -11.95 -11.68 -0.30
C LEU A 97 -11.83 -10.66 0.84
N ALA A 98 -12.60 -10.85 1.92
CA ALA A 98 -12.48 -10.03 3.12
C ALA A 98 -12.72 -10.84 4.41
N PHE A 99 -11.98 -10.53 5.47
CA PHE A 99 -12.20 -11.06 6.82
C PHE A 99 -12.68 -9.95 7.77
N PRO A 100 -13.64 -10.22 8.67
CA PRO A 100 -13.95 -9.30 9.75
C PRO A 100 -12.74 -9.15 10.66
N THR A 101 -12.46 -7.94 11.14
CA THR A 101 -11.36 -7.72 12.10
C THR A 101 -11.75 -8.04 13.53
N ALA A 102 -13.04 -8.24 13.80
CA ALA A 102 -13.52 -8.79 15.07
C ALA A 102 -13.61 -10.32 14.95
N ALA A 103 -13.06 -11.02 15.94
CA ALA A 103 -13.06 -12.49 16.04
C ALA A 103 -14.42 -13.06 16.47
#